data_AF-A0A4N0CVX5-F1
#
_entry.id   AF-A0A4N0CVX5-F1
#
_cell.length_a   1.000
_cell.length_b   1.000
_cell.length_c   1.000
_cell.angle_alpha   90.00
_cell.angle_beta   90.00
_cell.angle_gamma   90.00
#
_symmetry.space_group_name_H-M   'P 1'
#
loop_
_entity.id
_entity.type
_entity.pdbx_description
1 polymer ?
#
loop_
_entity_poly.entity_id
_entity_poly.type
_entity_poly.pdbx_seq_one_letter_code
_entity_poly.pdbx_strand_id
1 'polypeptide(L)'
;MELKDPSQTKVVTEELQKNKKYTVLSQQRVLDIVITFIRVIQGLLIVLSSQAIVVAAVMIGIIIYINIMQRSKEIGVMKAVGYQNRDVKGIFIYEAIWIVGIALLLAFLVAQGVGSLANAIVSHFYPSIAKVFELNLLSVLGTLVFALLLGYVSAYFPARKISKMDPVESLRYE
;
A
#
# COMPACT_ATOMS: atom_id res chain seq x y z
N MET A 1 -13.40 -41.65 19.58
CA MET A 1 -14.49 -40.85 20.18
C MET A 1 -14.46 -39.50 19.50
N GLU A 2 -15.37 -39.25 18.57
CA GLU A 2 -15.53 -37.93 17.97
C GLU A 2 -16.18 -37.00 19.02
N LEU A 3 -15.54 -35.86 19.26
CA LEU A 3 -16.06 -34.84 20.17
C LEU A 3 -17.03 -33.95 19.39
N LYS A 4 -18.28 -33.89 19.86
CA LYS A 4 -19.41 -33.22 19.20
C LYS A 4 -19.41 -31.69 19.40
N ASP A 5 -18.43 -31.14 20.11
CA ASP A 5 -18.36 -29.71 20.45
C ASP A 5 -16.91 -29.16 20.37
N PRO A 6 -16.61 -28.24 19.44
CA PRO A 6 -15.26 -27.75 19.15
C PRO A 6 -14.68 -26.77 20.19
N SER A 7 -15.47 -26.34 21.18
CA SER A 7 -15.04 -25.41 22.23
C SER A 7 -14.28 -26.09 23.39
N GLN A 8 -14.49 -27.40 23.59
CA GLN A 8 -13.94 -28.18 24.71
C GLN A 8 -12.64 -28.93 24.35
N THR A 9 -12.16 -28.83 23.10
CA THR A 9 -10.97 -29.57 22.65
C THR A 9 -9.69 -29.12 23.35
N LYS A 10 -9.57 -27.84 23.72
CA LYS A 10 -8.38 -27.31 24.40
C LYS A 10 -8.21 -27.89 25.81
N VAL A 11 -9.29 -27.99 26.58
CA VAL A 11 -9.28 -28.46 27.99
C VAL A 11 -9.06 -29.97 28.07
N VAL A 12 -9.73 -30.74 27.21
CA VAL A 12 -9.61 -32.21 27.20
C VAL A 12 -8.24 -32.68 26.67
N THR A 13 -7.61 -31.90 25.78
CA THR A 13 -6.26 -32.22 25.28
C THR A 13 -5.18 -31.95 26.33
N GLU A 14 -5.39 -30.97 27.22
CA GLU A 14 -4.48 -30.64 28.33
C GLU A 14 -4.48 -31.73 29.42
N GLU A 15 -5.65 -32.28 29.78
CA GLU A 15 -5.72 -33.42 30.71
C GLU A 15 -5.12 -34.71 30.12
N LEU A 16 -5.30 -34.94 28.81
CA LEU A 16 -4.74 -36.11 28.13
C LEU A 16 -3.22 -36.02 27.89
N GLN A 17 -2.65 -34.81 27.78
CA GLN A 17 -1.19 -34.61 27.70
C GLN A 17 -0.46 -34.89 29.03
N LYS A 18 -1.17 -34.85 30.16
CA LYS A 18 -0.60 -35.20 31.47
C LYS A 18 -0.23 -36.68 31.57
N ASN A 19 -0.87 -37.54 30.77
CA ASN A 19 -0.49 -38.94 30.56
C ASN A 19 0.39 -39.04 29.29
N LYS A 20 1.72 -39.04 29.47
CA LYS A 20 2.80 -39.06 28.45
C LYS A 20 2.79 -40.26 27.45
N LYS A 21 1.65 -40.86 27.13
CA LYS A 21 1.57 -42.08 26.31
C LYS A 21 0.74 -41.95 25.02
N TYR A 22 0.12 -40.80 24.76
CA TYR A 22 -0.63 -40.58 23.52
C TYR A 22 -0.32 -39.23 22.89
N THR A 23 0.35 -39.25 21.73
CA THR A 23 0.43 -38.10 20.84
C THR A 23 -0.92 -37.96 20.15
N VAL A 24 -1.83 -37.20 20.77
CA VAL A 24 -3.08 -36.81 20.12
C VAL A 24 -2.72 -35.82 19.01
N LEU A 25 -2.52 -36.34 17.79
CA LEU A 25 -2.53 -35.55 16.56
C LEU A 25 -3.97 -35.12 16.31
N SER A 26 -4.41 -34.08 17.01
CA SER A 26 -5.64 -33.40 16.64
C SER A 26 -5.44 -32.81 15.23
N GLN A 27 -6.40 -32.99 14.32
CA GLN A 27 -6.37 -32.36 13.00
C GLN A 27 -6.17 -30.83 13.10
N GLN A 28 -6.57 -30.25 14.22
CA GLN A 28 -6.33 -28.85 14.60
C GLN A 28 -4.83 -28.49 14.68
N ARG A 29 -3.97 -29.36 15.23
CA ARG A 29 -2.52 -29.07 15.35
C ARG A 29 -1.83 -28.97 13.99
N VAL A 30 -2.24 -29.80 13.02
CA VAL A 30 -1.69 -29.74 11.65
C VAL A 30 -2.13 -28.46 10.95
N LEU A 31 -3.39 -28.05 11.11
CA LEU A 31 -3.90 -26.79 10.58
C LEU A 31 -3.20 -25.57 11.21
N ASP A 32 -2.96 -25.58 12.52
CA ASP A 32 -2.27 -24.51 13.23
C ASP A 32 -0.83 -24.32 12.74
N ILE A 33 -0.13 -25.43 12.47
CA ILE A 33 1.22 -25.38 11.87
C ILE A 33 1.17 -24.74 10.49
N VAL A 34 0.25 -25.18 9.62
CA VAL A 34 0.10 -24.62 8.26
C VAL A 34 -0.25 -23.13 8.29
N ILE A 35 -1.21 -22.71 9.13
CA ILE A 35 -1.59 -21.30 9.28
C ILE A 35 -0.42 -20.47 9.80
N THR A 36 0.36 -21.00 10.73
CA THR A 36 1.56 -20.32 11.26
C THR A 36 2.59 -20.10 10.15
N PHE A 37 2.86 -21.12 9.33
CA PHE A 37 3.74 -20.97 8.16
C PHE A 37 3.23 -19.91 7.17
N ILE A 38 1.93 -19.91 6.86
CA ILE A 38 1.32 -18.89 5.99
C ILE A 38 1.50 -17.49 6.57
N ARG A 39 1.29 -17.30 7.88
CA ARG A 39 1.46 -16.01 8.55
C ARG A 39 2.90 -15.51 8.52
N VAL A 40 3.89 -16.40 8.66
CA VAL A 40 5.31 -16.01 8.56
C VAL A 40 5.63 -15.51 7.15
N ILE A 41 5.15 -16.22 6.13
CA ILE A 41 5.33 -15.80 4.72
C ILE A 41 4.61 -14.47 4.46
N GLN A 42 3.37 -14.31 4.92
CA GLN A 42 2.63 -13.05 4.83
C GLN A 42 3.37 -11.90 5.52
N GLY A 43 3.92 -12.13 6.71
CA GLY A 43 4.71 -11.14 7.43
C GLY A 43 5.94 -10.69 6.64
N LEU A 44 6.66 -11.63 6.02
CA LEU A 44 7.79 -11.32 5.14
C LEU A 44 7.36 -10.45 3.95
N LEU A 45 6.26 -10.82 3.29
CA LEU A 45 5.73 -10.06 2.15
C LEU A 45 5.32 -8.64 2.54
N ILE A 46 4.68 -8.47 3.71
CA ILE A 46 4.29 -7.15 4.22
C ILE A 46 5.52 -6.26 4.43
N VAL A 47 6.61 -6.80 4.97
CA VAL A 47 7.86 -6.05 5.16
C VAL A 47 8.44 -5.60 3.81
N LEU A 48 8.49 -6.50 2.82
CA LEU A 48 8.98 -6.18 1.48
C LEU A 48 8.10 -5.12 0.79
N SER A 49 6.78 -5.25 0.88
CA SER A 49 5.84 -4.27 0.34
C SER A 49 5.96 -2.91 1.03
N SER A 50 6.15 -2.90 2.35
CA SER A 50 6.36 -1.66 3.12
C SER A 50 7.58 -0.88 2.63
N GLN A 51 8.69 -1.56 2.31
CA GLN A 51 9.88 -0.91 1.77
C GLN A 51 9.59 -0.25 0.41
N ALA A 52 8.87 -0.94 -0.47
CA ALA A 52 8.49 -0.39 -1.76
C ALA A 52 7.63 0.89 -1.62
N ILE A 53 6.70 0.91 -0.65
CA ILE A 53 5.87 2.09 -0.36
C ILE A 53 6.74 3.28 0.07
N VAL A 54 7.73 3.05 0.94
CA VAL A 54 8.64 4.11 1.40
C VAL A 54 9.46 4.67 0.24
N VAL A 55 10.02 3.80 -0.60
CA VAL A 55 10.80 4.23 -1.78
C VAL A 55 9.93 5.02 -2.75
N ALA A 56 8.70 4.55 -3.02
CA ALA A 56 7.75 5.25 -3.88
C ALA A 56 7.38 6.64 -3.34
N ALA A 57 7.14 6.77 -2.03
CA ALA A 57 6.86 8.05 -1.40
C ALA A 57 8.01 9.06 -1.58
N VAL A 58 9.25 8.62 -1.38
CA VAL A 58 10.44 9.46 -1.61
C VAL A 58 10.56 9.86 -3.07
N MET A 59 10.35 8.93 -4.00
CA MET A 59 10.40 9.21 -5.45
C MET A 59 9.36 10.24 -5.87
N ILE A 60 8.12 10.15 -5.37
CA ILE A 60 7.08 11.17 -5.61
C ILE A 60 7.59 12.54 -5.14
N GLY A 61 8.16 12.61 -3.94
CA GLY A 61 8.72 13.86 -3.41
C GLY A 61 9.83 14.45 -4.29
N ILE A 62 10.74 13.61 -4.79
CA ILE A 62 11.83 14.03 -5.69
C ILE A 62 11.29 14.53 -7.03
N ILE A 63 10.33 13.82 -7.63
CA ILE A 63 9.74 14.22 -8.92
C ILE A 63 9.05 15.58 -8.79
N ILE A 64 8.27 15.77 -7.73
CA ILE A 64 7.62 17.07 -7.45
C ILE A 64 8.66 18.16 -7.23
N TYR A 65 9.74 17.88 -6.50
CA TYR A 65 10.84 18.84 -6.33
C TYR A 65 11.44 19.29 -7.66
N ILE A 66 11.75 18.35 -8.56
CA ILE A 66 12.31 18.65 -9.89
C ILE A 66 11.34 19.47 -10.73
N ASN A 67 10.06 19.08 -10.76
CA ASN A 67 9.02 19.77 -11.53
C ASN A 67 8.87 21.24 -11.07
N ILE A 68 8.84 21.48 -9.77
CA ILE A 68 8.78 22.84 -9.22
C ILE A 68 10.01 23.66 -9.63
N MET A 69 11.21 23.07 -9.61
CA MET A 69 12.44 23.78 -9.98
C MET A 69 12.45 24.16 -11.46
N GLN A 70 11.99 23.27 -12.34
CA GLN A 70 11.86 23.51 -13.77
C GLN A 70 10.84 24.62 -14.07
N ARG A 71 9.80 24.76 -13.24
CA ARG A 71 8.74 25.77 -13.37
C ARG A 71 8.95 27.00 -12.48
N SER A 72 10.19 27.24 -12.03
CA SER A 72 10.53 28.36 -11.14
C SER A 72 10.18 29.74 -11.73
N LYS A 73 10.40 29.95 -13.04
CA LYS A 73 10.02 31.19 -13.74
C LYS A 73 8.49 31.44 -13.67
N GLU A 74 7.67 30.41 -13.86
CA GLU A 74 6.21 30.52 -13.74
C GLU A 74 5.79 30.91 -12.31
N ILE A 75 6.45 30.36 -11.30
CA ILE A 75 6.20 30.70 -9.88
C ILE A 75 6.57 32.15 -9.58
N GLY A 76 7.68 32.63 -10.15
CA GLY A 76 8.09 34.03 -10.05
C GLY A 76 7.04 34.99 -10.60
N VAL A 77 6.48 34.68 -11.78
CA VAL A 77 5.40 35.46 -12.39
C VAL A 77 4.12 35.39 -11.55
N MET A 78 3.72 34.21 -11.08
CA MET A 78 2.53 34.06 -10.22
C MET A 78 2.64 34.90 -8.94
N LYS A 79 3.81 34.90 -8.29
CA LYS A 79 4.06 35.71 -7.09
C LYS A 79 4.08 37.21 -7.41
N ALA A 80 4.60 37.62 -8.55
CA ALA A 80 4.60 39.03 -8.97
C ALA A 80 3.17 39.57 -9.23
N VAL A 81 2.26 38.71 -9.67
CA VAL A 81 0.82 39.04 -9.85
C VAL A 81 0.04 39.01 -8.52
N GLY A 82 0.65 38.54 -7.43
CA GLY A 82 0.09 38.60 -6.07
C GLY A 82 -0.39 37.26 -5.49
N TYR A 83 -0.06 36.12 -6.10
CA TYR A 83 -0.39 34.81 -5.51
C TYR A 83 0.33 34.61 -4.18
N GLN A 84 -0.39 34.08 -3.17
CA GLN A 84 0.23 33.75 -1.90
C GLN A 84 0.95 32.39 -1.98
N ASN A 85 1.94 32.19 -1.10
CA ASN A 85 2.66 30.92 -0.99
C ASN A 85 1.74 29.71 -0.77
N ARG A 86 0.56 29.91 -0.15
CA ARG A 86 -0.44 28.86 0.07
C ARG A 86 -1.09 28.40 -1.24
N ASP A 87 -1.32 29.31 -2.17
CA ASP A 87 -1.99 29.06 -3.45
C ASP A 87 -1.05 28.30 -4.37
N VAL A 88 0.20 28.76 -4.46
CA VAL A 88 1.28 28.09 -5.19
C VAL A 88 1.50 26.67 -4.67
N LYS A 89 1.56 26.49 -3.34
CA LYS A 89 1.67 25.16 -2.72
C LYS A 89 0.48 24.28 -3.07
N GLY A 90 -0.74 24.83 -3.07
CA GLY A 90 -1.97 24.14 -3.41
C GLY A 90 -1.91 23.54 -4.82
N ILE A 91 -1.47 24.31 -5.81
CA ILE A 91 -1.35 23.86 -7.21
C ILE A 91 -0.48 22.60 -7.31
N PHE A 92 0.70 22.59 -6.70
CA PHE A 92 1.60 21.43 -6.77
C PHE A 92 1.08 20.22 -5.99
N ILE A 93 0.36 20.44 -4.89
CA ILE A 93 -0.32 19.35 -4.17
C ILE A 93 -1.42 18.74 -5.03
N TYR A 94 -2.21 19.56 -5.73
CA TYR A 94 -3.23 19.08 -6.67
C TYR A 94 -2.61 18.30 -7.82
N GLU A 95 -1.50 18.78 -8.40
CA GLU A 95 -0.76 18.07 -9.44
C GLU A 95 -0.30 16.68 -8.94
N ALA A 96 0.25 16.60 -7.73
CA ALA A 96 0.64 15.34 -7.12
C ALA A 96 -0.55 14.38 -6.91
N ILE A 97 -1.69 14.89 -6.44
CA ILE A 97 -2.91 14.10 -6.26
C ILE A 97 -3.41 13.55 -7.60
N TRP A 98 -3.39 14.35 -8.67
CA TRP A 98 -3.78 13.91 -10.00
C TRP A 98 -2.86 12.80 -10.54
N ILE A 99 -1.55 12.96 -10.38
CA ILE A 99 -0.57 11.95 -10.78
C ILE A 99 -0.85 10.63 -10.04
N VAL A 100 -1.05 10.68 -8.72
CA VAL A 100 -1.35 9.50 -7.91
C VAL A 100 -2.70 8.88 -8.28
N GLY A 101 -3.73 9.70 -8.54
CA GLY A 101 -5.05 9.23 -8.94
C GLY A 101 -5.03 8.47 -10.28
N ILE A 102 -4.32 9.01 -11.28
CA ILE A 102 -4.16 8.34 -12.58
C ILE A 102 -3.33 7.06 -12.42
N ALA A 103 -2.24 7.11 -11.65
CA ALA A 103 -1.42 5.94 -11.38
C ALA A 103 -2.22 4.81 -10.67
N LEU A 104 -3.10 5.16 -9.73
CA LEU A 104 -4.00 4.21 -9.07
C LEU A 104 -4.98 3.55 -10.03
N LEU A 105 -5.56 4.32 -10.95
CA LEU A 105 -6.47 3.79 -11.96
C LEU A 105 -5.74 2.74 -12.82
N LEU A 106 -4.53 3.07 -13.29
CA LEU A 106 -3.70 2.15 -14.07
C LEU A 106 -3.29 0.93 -13.25
N ALA A 107 -2.90 1.13 -11.99
CA ALA A 107 -2.54 0.04 -11.09
C ALA A 107 -3.71 -0.93 -10.86
N PHE A 108 -4.94 -0.42 -10.73
CA PHE A 108 -6.13 -1.26 -10.60
C PHE A 108 -6.39 -2.11 -11.84
N LEU A 109 -6.27 -1.52 -13.05
CA LEU A 109 -6.41 -2.25 -14.30
C LEU A 109 -5.37 -3.36 -14.43
N VAL A 110 -4.11 -3.06 -14.11
CA VAL A 110 -3.02 -4.04 -14.12
C VAL A 110 -3.27 -5.13 -13.08
N ALA A 111 -3.67 -4.78 -11.86
CA ALA A 111 -3.94 -5.73 -10.79
C ALA A 111 -5.09 -6.68 -11.15
N GLN A 112 -6.17 -6.19 -11.74
CA GLN A 112 -7.27 -7.02 -12.23
C GLN A 112 -6.85 -7.92 -13.40
N GLY A 113 -6.01 -7.40 -14.32
CA GLY A 113 -5.47 -8.18 -15.43
C GLY A 113 -4.59 -9.34 -14.93
N VAL A 114 -3.61 -9.05 -14.09
CA VAL A 114 -2.70 -10.06 -13.51
C VAL A 114 -3.47 -11.02 -12.61
N GLY A 115 -4.40 -10.52 -11.81
CA GLY A 115 -5.24 -11.34 -10.93
C GLY A 115 -6.14 -12.32 -11.67
N SER A 116 -6.74 -11.89 -12.79
CA SER A 116 -7.56 -12.77 -13.63
C SER A 116 -6.72 -13.85 -14.32
N LEU A 117 -5.53 -13.52 -14.81
CA LEU A 117 -4.57 -14.49 -15.35
C LEU A 117 -4.13 -15.51 -14.29
N ALA A 118 -3.81 -15.06 -13.08
CA ALA A 118 -3.45 -15.94 -11.97
C ALA A 118 -4.59 -16.90 -11.62
N ASN A 119 -5.82 -16.40 -11.54
CA ASN A 119 -7.01 -17.23 -11.30
C ASN A 119 -7.22 -18.25 -12.42
N ALA A 120 -7.04 -17.86 -13.69
CA ALA A 120 -7.17 -18.76 -14.83
C ALA A 120 -6.16 -19.91 -14.76
N ILE A 121 -4.89 -19.61 -14.50
CA ILE A 121 -3.83 -20.61 -14.34
C ILE A 121 -4.15 -21.57 -13.19
N VAL A 122 -4.51 -21.03 -12.02
CA VAL A 122 -4.80 -21.88 -10.85
C VAL A 122 -6.02 -22.76 -11.11
N SER A 123 -7.08 -22.23 -11.71
CA SER A 123 -8.28 -23.00 -12.02
C SER A 123 -8.03 -24.15 -12.98
N HIS A 124 -7.01 -24.02 -13.86
CA HIS A 124 -6.60 -25.08 -14.77
C HIS A 124 -5.91 -26.25 -14.06
N PHE A 125 -5.02 -25.96 -13.09
CA PHE A 125 -4.29 -26.99 -12.36
C PHE A 125 -5.05 -27.53 -11.14
N TYR A 126 -5.89 -26.70 -10.52
CA TYR A 126 -6.61 -26.99 -9.28
C TYR A 126 -8.07 -26.50 -9.37
N PRO A 127 -8.96 -27.26 -10.03
CA PRO A 127 -10.35 -26.84 -10.27
C PRO A 127 -11.19 -26.69 -8.99
N SER A 128 -10.73 -27.21 -7.85
CA SER A 128 -11.37 -27.05 -6.54
C SER A 128 -11.06 -25.72 -5.85
N ILE A 129 -10.09 -24.93 -6.34
CA ILE A 129 -9.74 -23.62 -5.80
C ILE A 129 -10.49 -22.56 -6.60
N ALA A 130 -11.52 -21.96 -5.98
CA ALA A 130 -12.44 -21.07 -6.69
C ALA A 130 -11.80 -19.75 -7.13
N LYS A 131 -11.01 -19.08 -6.27
CA LYS A 131 -10.28 -17.83 -6.58
C LYS A 131 -9.08 -17.66 -5.65
N VAL A 132 -7.92 -17.35 -6.22
CA VAL A 132 -6.70 -16.99 -5.47
C VAL A 132 -6.58 -15.48 -5.30
N PHE A 133 -7.10 -14.72 -6.27
CA PHE A 133 -7.14 -13.26 -6.24
C PHE A 133 -8.58 -12.77 -6.27
N GLU A 134 -8.96 -12.02 -5.24
CA GLU A 134 -10.27 -11.38 -5.14
C GLU A 134 -10.11 -9.92 -4.69
N LEU A 135 -10.66 -9.00 -5.48
CA LEU A 135 -10.70 -7.59 -5.13
C LEU A 135 -11.97 -7.32 -4.33
N ASN A 136 -11.80 -7.21 -3.02
CA ASN A 136 -12.85 -6.67 -2.16
C ASN A 136 -12.93 -5.15 -2.32
N LEU A 137 -14.14 -4.63 -2.54
CA LEU A 137 -14.41 -3.20 -2.66
C LEU A 137 -13.85 -2.41 -1.46
N LEU A 138 -13.92 -2.98 -0.25
CA LEU A 138 -13.39 -2.36 0.96
C LEU A 138 -11.86 -2.16 0.87
N SER A 139 -11.14 -3.17 0.36
CA SER A 139 -9.69 -3.11 0.18
C SER A 139 -9.29 -2.11 -0.89
N VAL A 140 -10.08 -2.00 -1.97
CA VAL A 140 -9.86 -1.02 -3.04
C VAL A 140 -10.01 0.39 -2.51
N LEU A 141 -11.10 0.67 -1.79
CA LEU A 141 -11.32 1.98 -1.16
C LEU A 141 -10.23 2.31 -0.13
N GLY A 142 -9.85 1.35 0.70
CA GLY A 142 -8.76 1.52 1.66
C GLY A 142 -7.44 1.87 1.00
N THR A 143 -7.11 1.17 -0.11
CA THR A 143 -5.88 1.43 -0.88
C THR A 143 -5.92 2.81 -1.54
N LEU A 144 -7.07 3.22 -2.09
CA LEU A 144 -7.24 4.53 -2.71
C LEU A 144 -7.01 5.66 -1.70
N VAL A 145 -7.66 5.59 -0.53
CA VAL A 145 -7.48 6.59 0.53
C VAL A 145 -6.03 6.60 1.01
N PHE A 146 -5.44 5.43 1.24
CA PHE A 146 -4.06 5.31 1.70
C PHE A 146 -3.06 5.93 0.71
N ALA A 147 -3.19 5.61 -0.58
CA ALA A 147 -2.30 6.13 -1.61
C ALA A 147 -2.45 7.64 -1.82
N LEU A 148 -3.67 8.18 -1.77
CA LEU A 148 -3.89 9.63 -1.84
C LEU A 148 -3.26 10.36 -0.65
N LEU A 149 -3.41 9.82 0.56
CA LEU A 149 -2.75 10.36 1.76
C LEU A 149 -1.23 10.29 1.62
N LEU A 150 -0.69 9.16 1.15
CA LEU A 150 0.75 8.99 0.93
C LEU A 150 1.29 10.01 -0.08
N GLY A 151 0.59 10.20 -1.20
CA GLY A 151 0.92 11.18 -2.22
C GLY A 151 0.91 12.61 -1.68
N TYR A 152 -0.13 12.97 -0.92
CA TYR A 152 -0.23 14.27 -0.27
C TYR A 152 0.94 14.52 0.69
N VAL A 153 1.23 13.59 1.59
CA VAL A 153 2.30 13.72 2.58
C VAL A 153 3.66 13.83 1.89
N SER A 154 3.88 13.02 0.84
CA SER A 154 5.13 13.02 0.08
C SER A 154 5.37 14.34 -0.66
N ALA A 155 4.32 14.93 -1.25
CA ALA A 155 4.41 16.19 -1.99
C ALA A 155 4.42 17.43 -1.07
N TYR A 156 3.85 17.33 0.13
CA TYR A 156 3.70 18.47 1.05
C TYR A 156 5.05 19.09 1.44
N PHE A 157 6.05 18.27 1.76
CA PHE A 157 7.36 18.75 2.20
C PHE A 157 8.11 19.55 1.12
N PRO A 158 8.34 19.03 -0.11
CA PRO A 158 9.01 19.78 -1.16
C PRO A 158 8.20 21.02 -1.58
N ALA A 159 6.87 20.91 -1.71
CA ALA A 159 6.02 22.04 -2.09
C ALA A 159 6.08 23.18 -1.05
N ARG A 160 6.11 22.86 0.25
CA ARG A 160 6.24 23.86 1.31
C ARG A 160 7.61 24.53 1.31
N LYS A 161 8.69 23.77 1.05
CA LYS A 161 10.04 24.32 1.04
C LYS A 161 10.24 25.32 -0.10
N ILE A 162 9.77 25.00 -1.31
CA ILE A 162 9.99 25.85 -2.49
C ILE A 162 8.98 26.99 -2.60
N SER A 163 7.74 26.81 -2.15
CA SER A 163 6.77 27.93 -2.11
C SER A 163 7.26 29.12 -1.27
N LYS A 164 8.24 28.93 -0.38
CA LYS A 164 8.87 29.99 0.40
C LYS A 164 10.14 30.58 -0.22
N MET A 165 10.66 30.03 -1.32
CA MET A 165 11.84 30.60 -1.99
C MET A 165 11.51 31.96 -2.62
N ASP A 166 12.46 32.88 -2.54
CA ASP A 166 12.29 34.25 -3.01
C ASP A 166 12.30 34.31 -4.55
N PRO A 167 11.26 34.90 -5.16
CA PRO A 167 11.14 34.97 -6.63
C PRO A 167 12.24 35.82 -7.27
N VAL A 168 12.89 36.70 -6.49
CA VAL A 168 13.98 37.57 -6.98
C VAL A 168 15.23 36.77 -7.35
N GLU A 169 15.54 35.66 -6.67
CA GLU A 169 16.65 34.80 -7.08
C GLU A 169 16.36 34.09 -8.41
N SER A 170 15.13 33.66 -8.66
CA SER A 170 14.76 32.94 -9.89
C SER A 170 14.84 33.79 -11.17
N LEU A 171 14.84 35.13 -11.04
CA LEU A 171 14.94 36.08 -12.15
C LEU A 171 16.36 36.65 -12.33
N ARG A 172 17.25 36.49 -11.34
CA ARG A 172 18.61 37.07 -11.34
C ARG A 172 19.70 36.07 -11.74
N TYR A 173 19.35 34.81 -11.95
CA TYR A 173 20.28 33.76 -12.40
C TYR A 173 20.46 33.66 -13.91
N GLU A 174 19.98 34.66 -14.66
CA GLU A 174 20.43 35.04 -16.02
C GLU A 174 20.65 36.55 -16.09
#